data_AF-A0A4V0WUI4-F1
#
_entry.id   AF-A0A4V0WUI4-F1
#
_cell.length_a   1.000
_cell.length_b   1.000
_cell.length_c   1.000
_cell.angle_alpha   90.00
_cell.angle_beta   90.00
_cell.angle_gamma   90.00
#
_symmetry.space_group_name_H-M   'P 1'
#
loop_
_entity.id
_entity.type
_entity.pdbx_description
1 polymer ?
#
loop_
_entity_poly.entity_id
_entity_poly.type
_entity_poly.pdbx_seq_one_letter_code
_entity_poly.pdbx_strand_id
1 'polypeptide(L)'
;MIEDLRLIDSAVEQYSLEFHRVGGSDVAWADVQNYLKDASHLYRIGRADIFGHAFIIPYVDEMQKVPAATFAALSDVAPASFWSPYK
;
A
#
# COMPACT_ATOMS: atom_id res chain seq x y z
N MET A 1 -8.27 1.61 4.43
CA MET A 1 -7.67 2.61 3.52
C MET A 1 -6.25 2.98 3.94
N ILE A 2 -6.03 3.78 5.00
CA ILE A 2 -4.66 4.01 5.53
C ILE A 2 -4.07 2.71 6.09
N GLU A 3 -4.87 1.92 6.79
CA GLU A 3 -4.43 0.63 7.30
C GLU A 3 -3.95 -0.31 6.18
N ASP A 4 -4.60 -0.26 5.00
CA ASP A 4 -4.18 -1.03 3.84
C ASP A 4 -2.82 -0.55 3.31
N LEU A 5 -2.57 0.77 3.32
CA LEU A 5 -1.26 1.33 2.97
C LEU A 5 -0.18 0.89 3.96
N ARG A 6 -0.48 0.86 5.27
CA ARG A 6 0.43 0.37 6.32
C ARG A 6 0.76 -1.10 6.16
N LEU A 7 -0.24 -1.91 5.80
CA LEU A 7 -0.07 -3.34 5.53
C LEU A 7 0.83 -3.57 4.31
N ILE A 8 0.65 -2.80 3.23
CA ILE A 8 1.50 -2.88 2.03
C ILE A 8 2.94 -2.50 2.38
N ASP A 9 3.14 -1.40 3.11
CA ASP A 9 4.46 -0.90 3.51
C ASP A 9 5.22 -1.97 4.34
N SER A 10 4.57 -2.52 5.36
CA SER A 10 5.15 -3.61 6.18
C SER A 10 5.43 -4.88 5.38
N ALA A 11 4.59 -5.21 4.40
CA ALA A 11 4.80 -6.38 3.55
C ALA A 11 5.98 -6.19 2.59
N VAL A 12 6.16 -4.98 2.04
CA VAL A 12 7.30 -4.62 1.19
C VAL A 12 8.60 -4.67 1.98
N GLU A 13 8.63 -4.15 3.21
CA GLU A 13 9.79 -4.24 4.11
C GLU A 13 10.14 -5.69 4.46
N GLN A 14 9.13 -6.52 4.72
CA GLN A 14 9.37 -7.92 5.03
C GLN A 14 9.91 -8.68 3.80
N TYR A 15 9.34 -8.42 2.62
CA TYR A 15 9.85 -8.97 1.35
C TYR A 15 11.28 -8.55 1.07
N SER A 16 11.62 -7.27 1.27
CA SER A 16 12.96 -6.78 1.01
C SER A 16 13.99 -7.43 1.93
N LEU A 17 13.64 -7.63 3.20
CA LEU A 17 14.46 -8.33 4.18
C LEU A 17 14.70 -9.79 3.81
N GLU A 18 13.64 -10.53 3.42
CA GLU A 18 13.74 -11.96 3.12
C GLU A 18 14.57 -12.22 1.85
N PHE A 19 14.39 -11.39 0.82
CA PHE A 19 15.04 -11.56 -0.48
C PHE A 19 16.30 -10.70 -0.64
N HIS A 20 16.76 -10.03 0.43
CA HIS A 20 17.92 -9.15 0.43
C HIS A 20 17.88 -8.12 -0.72
N ARG A 21 16.70 -7.56 -0.98
CA ARG A 21 16.49 -6.57 -2.03
C ARG A 21 17.08 -5.24 -1.58
N VAL A 22 17.74 -4.56 -2.51
CA VAL A 22 18.24 -3.20 -2.31
C VAL A 22 17.14 -2.17 -2.59
N GLY A 23 17.23 -1.00 -1.96
CA GLY A 23 16.36 0.13 -2.26
C GLY A 23 16.24 0.42 -3.76
N GLY A 24 15.02 0.72 -4.22
CA GLY A 24 14.69 0.89 -5.64
C GLY A 24 14.41 -0.41 -6.40
N SER A 25 14.44 -1.58 -5.74
CA SER A 25 14.02 -2.84 -6.37
C SER A 25 12.51 -2.87 -6.59
N ASP A 26 12.08 -3.38 -7.75
CA ASP A 26 10.66 -3.63 -8.06
C ASP A 26 10.08 -4.72 -7.16
N VAL A 27 8.83 -4.52 -6.76
CA VAL A 27 8.06 -5.44 -5.90
C VAL A 27 6.72 -5.71 -6.58
N ALA A 28 6.48 -6.97 -6.92
CA ALA A 28 5.21 -7.33 -7.53
C ALA A 28 4.11 -7.42 -6.47
N TRP A 29 2.86 -7.20 -6.89
CA TRP A 29 1.71 -7.42 -6.00
C TRP A 29 1.65 -8.86 -5.47
N ALA A 30 2.05 -9.84 -6.28
CA ALA A 30 2.10 -11.24 -5.85
C ALA A 30 3.09 -11.47 -4.68
N ASP A 31 4.19 -10.70 -4.64
CA ASP A 31 5.15 -10.76 -3.54
C ASP A 31 4.52 -10.22 -2.25
N VAL A 32 3.82 -9.08 -2.34
CA VAL A 32 3.09 -8.46 -1.23
C VAL A 32 1.96 -9.36 -0.72
N GLN A 33 1.22 -10.01 -1.62
CA GLN A 33 0.09 -10.88 -1.26
C GLN A 33 0.47 -12.02 -0.31
N ASN A 34 1.70 -12.52 -0.38
CA ASN A 34 2.17 -13.60 0.49
C ASN A 34 2.22 -13.21 1.98
N TYR A 35 2.28 -11.90 2.27
CA TYR A 35 2.35 -11.37 3.64
C TYR A 35 0.99 -10.84 4.14
N LEU A 36 -0.06 -10.94 3.32
CA LEU A 36 -1.41 -10.57 3.69
C LEU A 36 -2.21 -11.78 4.16
N LYS A 37 -3.09 -11.59 5.15
CA LYS A 37 -4.02 -12.64 5.56
C LYS A 37 -5.07 -12.85 4.46
N ASP A 38 -5.35 -14.11 4.10
CA ASP A 38 -6.35 -14.46 3.07
C ASP A 38 -7.75 -13.87 3.35
N ALA A 39 -8.12 -13.77 4.63
CA ALA A 39 -9.40 -13.18 5.05
C ALA A 39 -9.41 -11.65 5.09
N SER A 40 -8.26 -10.99 4.84
CA SER A 40 -8.19 -9.53 4.84
C SER A 40 -8.93 -8.95 3.63
N HIS A 41 -9.46 -7.74 3.82
CA HIS A 41 -10.13 -7.01 2.76
C HIS A 41 -9.20 -6.82 1.55
N LEU A 42 -7.98 -6.37 1.80
CA LEU A 42 -6.97 -6.09 0.79
C LEU A 42 -6.58 -7.32 -0.04
N TYR A 43 -6.47 -8.49 0.59
CA TYR A 43 -6.24 -9.76 -0.10
C TYR A 43 -7.40 -10.11 -1.05
N ARG A 44 -8.64 -9.96 -0.57
CA ARG A 44 -9.86 -10.29 -1.34
C ARG A 44 -10.11 -9.38 -2.53
N ILE A 45 -9.88 -8.09 -2.39
CA ILE A 45 -10.20 -7.12 -3.46
C ILE A 45 -9.04 -6.90 -4.45
N GLY A 46 -7.85 -7.47 -4.16
CA GLY A 46 -6.76 -7.58 -5.12
C GLY A 46 -6.09 -6.26 -5.46
N ARG A 47 -5.53 -5.58 -4.46
CA ARG A 47 -4.79 -4.29 -4.55
C ARG A 47 -5.65 -3.06 -4.79
N ALA A 48 -6.97 -3.10 -4.58
CA ALA A 48 -7.81 -1.92 -4.70
C ALA A 48 -8.10 -1.26 -3.35
N ASP A 49 -8.51 -0.01 -3.36
CA ASP A 49 -9.09 0.67 -2.21
C ASP A 49 -10.62 0.45 -2.11
N ILE A 50 -11.28 1.17 -1.20
CA ILE A 50 -12.74 1.09 -1.01
C ILE A 50 -13.57 1.59 -2.21
N PHE A 51 -12.95 2.36 -3.12
CA PHE A 51 -13.58 2.89 -4.33
C PHE A 51 -13.20 2.08 -5.58
N GLY A 52 -12.38 1.03 -5.45
CA GLY A 52 -11.91 0.22 -6.57
C GLY A 52 -10.66 0.78 -7.26
N HIS A 53 -10.04 1.84 -6.74
CA HIS A 53 -8.79 2.37 -7.28
C HIS A 53 -7.61 1.50 -6.86
N ALA A 54 -6.79 1.10 -7.83
CA ALA A 54 -5.63 0.28 -7.55
C ALA A 54 -4.56 1.06 -6.76
N PHE A 55 -4.05 0.44 -5.71
CA PHE A 55 -2.80 0.79 -5.07
C PHE A 55 -1.64 0.50 -6.03
N ILE A 56 -0.73 1.47 -6.13
CA ILE A 56 0.57 1.28 -6.76
C ILE A 56 1.46 0.64 -5.70
N ILE A 57 2.20 -0.41 -6.03
CA ILE A 57 3.14 -1.01 -5.08
C ILE A 57 4.44 -0.20 -5.16
N PRO A 58 4.97 0.26 -4.02
CA PRO A 58 6.17 1.07 -4.01
C PRO A 58 7.39 0.19 -4.26
N TYR A 59 8.48 0.80 -4.72
CA TYR A 59 9.77 0.14 -4.74
C TYR A 59 10.24 -0.12 -3.30
N VAL A 60 11.21 -1.03 -3.14
CA VAL A 60 11.88 -1.23 -1.85
C VAL A 60 12.47 0.11 -1.37
N ASP A 61 12.31 0.39 -0.06
CA ASP A 61 12.68 1.65 0.60
C ASP A 61 11.91 2.89 0.14
N GLU A 62 10.84 2.72 -0.65
CA GLU A 62 9.86 3.77 -0.92
C GLU A 62 8.59 3.56 -0.09
N MET A 63 8.08 4.66 0.45
CA MET A 63 6.86 4.64 1.24
C MET A 63 5.64 4.59 0.34
N GLN A 64 4.65 3.84 0.78
CA GLN A 64 3.40 3.73 0.05
C GLN A 64 2.63 5.05 -0.04
N LYS A 65 1.95 5.29 -1.18
CA LYS A 65 1.14 6.51 -1.40
C LYS A 65 -0.33 6.19 -1.60
N VAL A 66 -1.19 7.07 -1.13
CA VAL A 66 -2.63 7.00 -1.42
C VAL A 66 -2.89 7.24 -2.92
N PRO A 67 -3.81 6.50 -3.55
CA PRO A 67 -4.20 6.80 -4.93
C PRO A 67 -4.78 8.21 -5.04
N ALA A 68 -4.39 8.97 -6.07
CA ALA A 68 -4.78 10.37 -6.22
C ALA A 68 -6.30 10.57 -6.31
N ALA A 69 -7.00 9.66 -7.00
CA ALA A 69 -8.46 9.70 -7.12
C ALA A 69 -9.16 9.51 -5.74
N THR A 70 -8.60 8.65 -4.90
CA THR A 70 -9.07 8.39 -3.54
C THR A 70 -8.83 9.58 -2.63
N PHE A 71 -7.64 10.18 -2.72
CA PHE A 71 -7.34 11.41 -1.98
C PHE A 71 -8.31 12.53 -2.39
N ALA A 72 -8.52 12.76 -3.68
CA ALA A 72 -9.47 13.77 -4.15
C ALA A 72 -10.91 13.54 -3.68
N ALA A 73 -11.34 12.27 -3.59
CA ALA A 73 -12.67 11.92 -3.10
C ALA A 73 -12.86 12.14 -1.60
N LEU A 74 -11.78 12.07 -0.81
CA LEU A 74 -11.84 12.11 0.66
C LEU A 74 -11.11 13.31 1.30
N SER A 75 -10.42 14.14 0.52
CA SER A 75 -9.64 15.27 1.02
C SER A 75 -10.52 16.35 1.67
N ASP A 76 -11.78 16.43 1.27
CA ASP A 76 -12.76 17.37 1.85
C ASP A 76 -13.26 16.92 3.24
N VAL A 77 -13.22 15.61 3.50
CA VAL A 77 -13.75 15.01 4.74
C VAL A 77 -12.66 14.61 5.74
N ALA A 78 -11.38 14.80 5.40
CA ALA A 78 -10.26 14.44 6.27
C ALA A 78 -9.13 15.50 6.24
N PRO A 79 -8.64 15.96 7.41
CA PRO A 79 -7.62 16.99 7.49
C PRO A 79 -6.27 16.50 6.91
N ALA A 80 -5.41 17.43 6.47
CA ALA A 80 -4.12 17.12 5.87
C ALA A 80 -3.21 16.22 6.75
N SER A 81 -3.32 16.34 8.08
CA SER A 81 -2.57 15.51 9.03
C SER A 81 -2.98 14.03 9.00
N PHE A 82 -4.23 13.72 8.64
CA PHE A 82 -4.72 12.35 8.50
C PHE A 82 -3.96 11.59 7.40
N TRP A 83 -3.61 12.30 6.32
CA TRP A 83 -2.95 11.73 5.14
C TRP A 83 -1.44 11.61 5.27
N SER A 84 -0.84 12.23 6.29
CA SER A 84 0.59 12.14 6.54
C SER A 84 0.93 10.82 7.26
N PRO A 85 1.95 10.07 6.83
CA PRO A 85 2.96 10.40 5.81
C PRO A 85 2.59 9.98 4.37
N TYR A 86 1.51 9.22 4.17
CA TYR A 86 1.10 8.55 2.91
C TYR A 86 0.59 9.43 1.75
N LYS A 87 0.89 10.73 1.75
CA LYS A 87 0.49 11.68 0.69
C LYS A 87 1.38 11.59 -0.55
#